data_AF-A0A962Z9I2-F1
#
_entry.id   AF-A0A962Z9I2-F1
#
_cell.length_a   1.000
_cell.length_b   1.000
_cell.length_c   1.000
_cell.angle_alpha   90.00
_cell.angle_beta   90.00
_cell.angle_gamma   90.00
#
_symmetry.space_group_name_H-M   'P 1'
#
loop_
_entity.id
_entity.type
_entity.pdbx_description
1 polymer ?
#
loop_
_entity_poly.entity_id
_entity_poly.type
_entity_poly.pdbx_seq_one_letter_code
_entity_poly.pdbx_strand_id
1 'polypeptide(L)' 'RLWMRPLSEAFIDGYLNDAGDSVLQSVGCYHLEGRGAQLMTRIEGDFFTILGMPLLPVLQFLRDQGILAR' A
#
# COMPACT_ATOMS: atom_id res chain seq x y z
N ARG A 1 -8.09 -1.10 -6.72
CA ARG A 1 -7.55 -0.49 -7.96
C ARG A 1 -6.68 0.70 -7.59
N LEU A 2 -5.56 0.85 -8.30
CA LEU A 2 -4.58 1.90 -8.09
C LEU A 2 -4.34 2.62 -9.42
N TRP A 3 -4.25 3.93 -9.40
CA TRP A 3 -3.92 4.74 -10.57
C TRP A 3 -2.65 5.52 -10.26
N MET A 4 -1.62 5.28 -11.06
CA MET A 4 -0.37 6.02 -10.96
C MET A 4 -0.52 7.40 -11.62
N ARG A 5 0.20 8.38 -11.09
CA ARG A 5 0.39 9.66 -11.76
C ARG A 5 1.40 9.51 -12.92
N PRO A 6 1.40 10.42 -13.90
CA PRO A 6 2.54 10.57 -14.79
C PRO A 6 3.80 10.92 -13.98
N LEU A 7 4.87 10.17 -14.19
CA LEU A 7 6.15 10.32 -13.50
C LEU A 7 7.24 10.72 -14.51
N SER A 8 8.10 11.64 -14.13
CA SER A 8 9.34 11.91 -14.88
C SER A 8 10.46 11.01 -14.36
N GLU A 9 11.49 10.78 -15.19
CA GLU A 9 12.69 10.04 -14.78
C GLU A 9 13.33 10.66 -13.52
N ALA A 10 13.50 11.98 -13.50
CA ALA A 10 14.05 12.68 -12.34
C ALA A 10 13.25 12.47 -11.04
N PHE A 11 11.92 12.34 -11.14
CA PHE A 11 11.11 12.02 -9.97
C PHE A 11 11.30 10.57 -9.53
N ILE A 12 11.36 9.63 -10.49
CA ILE A 12 11.59 8.21 -10.19
C ILE A 12 12.95 8.03 -9.52
N ASP A 13 14.00 8.66 -10.04
CA ASP A 13 15.34 8.59 -9.46
C ASP A 13 15.37 9.14 -8.03
N GLY A 14 14.75 10.32 -7.82
CA GLY A 14 14.62 10.91 -6.48
C GLY A 14 13.85 10.00 -5.52
N TYR A 15 12.75 9.41 -5.98
CA TYR A 15 11.95 8.48 -5.19
C TYR A 15 12.76 7.23 -4.80
N LEU A 16 13.47 6.62 -5.74
CA LEU A 16 14.26 5.41 -5.50
C LEU A 16 15.45 5.69 -4.57
N ASN A 17 16.13 6.83 -4.74
CA ASN A 17 17.20 7.25 -3.84
C ASN A 17 16.69 7.47 -2.41
N ASP A 18 15.53 8.10 -2.25
CA ASP A 18 14.91 8.37 -0.95
C ASP A 18 14.41 7.09 -0.26
N ALA A 19 13.85 6.15 -1.04
CA ALA A 19 13.23 4.96 -0.51
C ALA A 19 14.24 3.82 -0.28
N GLY A 20 15.37 3.83 -1.01
CA GLY A 20 16.48 2.90 -0.88
C GLY A 20 16.07 1.43 -1.04
N ASP A 21 16.86 0.53 -0.48
CA ASP A 21 16.69 -0.93 -0.62
C ASP A 21 15.35 -1.45 -0.06
N SER A 22 14.67 -0.66 0.79
CA SER A 22 13.39 -1.05 1.36
C SER A 22 12.33 -1.33 0.30
N VAL A 23 12.36 -0.61 -0.84
CA VAL A 23 11.35 -0.79 -1.91
C VAL A 23 11.50 -2.14 -2.60
N LEU A 24 12.69 -2.74 -2.54
CA LEU A 24 12.96 -4.06 -3.12
C LEU A 24 12.30 -5.19 -2.33
N GLN A 25 11.80 -4.90 -1.13
CA GLN A 25 11.05 -5.83 -0.29
C GLN A 25 9.53 -5.76 -0.55
N SER A 26 9.07 -4.92 -1.48
CA SER A 26 7.65 -4.76 -1.83
C SER A 26 7.38 -5.09 -3.30
N VAL A 27 6.17 -5.55 -3.58
CA VAL A 27 5.70 -5.78 -4.94
C VAL A 27 5.44 -4.43 -5.61
N GLY A 28 6.07 -4.21 -6.78
CA GLY A 28 5.92 -2.98 -7.55
C GLY A 28 6.83 -1.84 -7.08
N CYS A 29 7.78 -2.11 -6.18
CA CYS A 29 8.76 -1.15 -5.70
C CYS A 29 8.14 0.11 -5.08
N TYR A 30 7.04 -0.03 -4.35
CA TYR A 30 6.46 1.06 -3.57
C TYR A 30 5.88 0.59 -2.24
N HIS A 31 5.88 1.52 -1.28
CA HIS A 31 5.24 1.38 0.03
C HIS A 31 4.16 2.46 0.13
N LEU A 32 2.88 2.05 0.06
CA LEU A 32 1.76 2.98 0.03
C LEU A 32 1.61 3.75 1.34
N GLU A 33 1.93 3.10 2.46
CA GLU A 33 1.99 3.66 3.80
C GLU A 33 3.11 4.69 3.98
N GLY A 34 4.07 4.74 3.05
CA GLY A 34 5.19 5.65 3.05
C GLY A 34 5.19 6.59 1.85
N ARG A 35 6.40 6.86 1.34
CA ARG A 35 6.60 7.75 0.17
C ARG A 35 5.86 7.29 -1.08
N GLY A 36 5.53 6.00 -1.21
CA GLY A 36 4.79 5.45 -2.34
C GLY A 36 3.40 6.07 -2.53
N ALA A 37 2.81 6.69 -1.49
CA ALA A 37 1.57 7.47 -1.62
C ALA A 37 1.68 8.58 -2.68
N GLN A 38 2.86 9.17 -2.85
CA GLN A 38 3.09 10.25 -3.83
C GLN A 38 3.03 9.78 -5.28
N LEU A 39 3.08 8.46 -5.53
CA LEU A 39 3.01 7.85 -6.86
C LEU A 39 1.57 7.76 -7.38
N MET A 40 0.57 7.89 -6.51
CA MET A 40 -0.82 7.56 -6.81
C MET A 40 -1.66 8.84 -7.03
N THR A 41 -2.50 8.84 -8.06
CA THR A 41 -3.53 9.89 -8.28
C THR A 41 -4.87 9.52 -7.68
N ARG A 42 -5.16 8.21 -7.60
CA ARG A 42 -6.41 7.69 -7.09
C ARG A 42 -6.18 6.29 -6.54
N ILE A 43 -6.95 5.96 -5.52
CA ILE A 43 -7.04 4.64 -4.92
C ILE A 43 -8.53 4.31 -4.78
N GLU A 44 -8.90 3.09 -5.12
CA GLU A 44 -10.27 2.59 -4.97
C GLU A 44 -10.23 1.18 -4.41
N GLY A 45 -10.92 0.97 -3.29
CA GLY A 45 -10.83 -0.25 -2.49
C GLY A 45 -10.28 0.06 -1.11
N ASP A 46 -9.89 -0.99 -0.39
CA ASP A 46 -9.46 -0.91 1.00
C ASP A 46 -7.93 -0.76 1.11
N PHE A 47 -7.50 0.11 2.02
CA PHE A 47 -6.09 0.42 2.26
C PHE A 47 -5.31 -0.78 2.79
N PHE A 48 -5.86 -1.52 3.75
CA PHE A 48 -5.19 -2.68 4.34
C PHE A 48 -4.98 -3.79 3.31
N THR A 49 -5.96 -3.96 2.43
CA THR A 49 -5.86 -4.90 1.30
C THR A 49 -4.67 -4.58 0.41
N ILE A 50 -4.34 -3.30 0.20
CA ILE A 50 -3.15 -2.89 -0.57
C ILE A 50 -1.86 -3.21 0.21
N LEU A 51 -1.89 -3.12 1.54
CA LEU A 51 -0.79 -3.56 2.42
C LEU A 51 -0.69 -5.10 2.55
N GLY A 52 -1.51 -5.86 1.82
CA GLY A 52 -1.41 -7.31 1.72
C GLY A 52 -2.44 -8.09 2.54
N MET A 53 -3.32 -7.43 3.30
CA MET A 53 -4.37 -8.13 4.05
C MET A 53 -5.65 -7.31 4.17
N PRO A 54 -6.84 -7.85 3.81
CA PRO A 54 -8.11 -7.18 4.04
C PRO A 54 -8.46 -7.20 5.54
N LEU A 55 -7.82 -6.32 6.32
CA LEU A 55 -7.81 -6.39 7.78
C LEU A 55 -9.21 -6.27 8.38
N LEU A 56 -10.03 -5.32 7.92
CA LEU A 56 -11.37 -5.13 8.48
C LEU A 56 -12.28 -6.35 8.25
N PRO A 57 -12.36 -6.94 7.04
CA PRO A 57 -13.02 -8.23 6.84
C PRO A 57 -12.47 -9.36 7.71
N VAL A 58 -11.14 -9.47 7.87
CA VAL A 58 -10.53 -10.50 8.73
C VAL A 58 -10.93 -10.31 10.19
N LEU A 59 -10.86 -9.09 10.71
CA LEU A 59 -11.27 -8.79 12.09
C LEU A 59 -12.76 -9.05 12.31
N GLN A 60 -13.60 -8.72 11.33
CA GLN A 60 -15.03 -9.06 11.38
C GLN A 60 -15.24 -10.57 11.43
N PHE A 61 -14.57 -11.32 10.56
CA PHE A 61 -14.63 -12.78 10.57
C PHE A 61 -14.23 -13.37 11.95
N LEU A 62 -13.15 -12.87 12.55
CA LEU A 62 -12.70 -13.32 13.86
C LEU A 62 -13.70 -13.01 14.99
N ARG A 63 -14.44 -11.89 14.91
CA ARG A 63 -15.56 -11.60 15.83
C ARG A 63 -16.72 -12.56 15.62
N ASP A 64 -17.01 -12.92 14.38
CA ASP A 64 -18.08 -13.86 14.05
C ASP A 64 -17.76 -15.28 14.53
N GLN A 65 -16.47 -15.65 14.59
CA GLN A 65 -15.99 -16.90 15.18
C GLN A 65 -15.87 -16.86 16.72
N GLY A 66 -16.17 -15.72 17.36
CA GLY A 66 -16.05 -15.57 18.82
C GLY A 66 -14.60 -15.53 19.33
N ILE A 67 -13.62 -15.36 18.44
CA ILE A 67 -12.19 -15.23 18.80
C ILE A 67 -11.88 -13.83 19.31
N LEU A 68 -12.56 -12.81 18.75
CA LEU A 68 -12.46 -11.41 19.17
C LEU A 68 -13.77 -10.92 19.78
N ALA A 69 -13.66 -9.94 20.69
CA ALA A 69 -14.81 -9.24 21.25
C ALA A 69 -15.57 -8.45 20.18
N ARG A 70 -16.89 -8.42 20.31
CA ARG A 70 -17.79 -7.60 19.49
C ARG A 70 -17.77 -6.15 19.93
#